data_AF-A0A1V5LB27-F1
#
_entry.id   AF-A0A1V5LB27-F1
#
_cell.length_a   1.000
_cell.length_b   1.000
_cell.length_c   1.000
_cell.angle_alpha   90.00
_cell.angle_beta   90.00
_cell.angle_gamma   90.00
#
_symmetry.space_group_name_H-M   'P 1'
#
loop_
_entity.id
_entity.type
_entity.pdbx_description
1 polymer ?
#
loop_
_entity_poly.entity_id
_entity_poly.type
_entity_poly.pdbx_seq_one_letter_code
_entity_poly.pdbx_strand_id
1 'polypeptide(L)'
;MDTFGVAAKSSYEGWNMDFNVDGAYNLFTTNNGLKFKVISGAEVLYSYTNGFTENGAGGLSLDVKSMNETSTNAKVGFGVEKVTKDYGISTNVYYKRLISGYDSDMEARFTGGTTYFKVKGYDFEENMGGAEVSYEYNVTPRSTVYFDVVGEGSRDVMSVAGTAGVRYKF
;
A
#
# COMPACT_ATOMS: atom_id res chain seq x y z
N MET A 1 -19.18 -0.19 40.43
CA MET A 1 -17.88 0.31 39.93
C MET A 1 -18.10 0.53 38.45
N ASP A 2 -18.54 1.72 38.09
CA ASP A 2 -18.77 2.08 36.69
C ASP A 2 -17.42 2.41 36.07
N THR A 3 -17.07 1.69 35.02
CA THR A 3 -15.90 1.98 34.20
C THR A 3 -16.09 3.36 33.58
N PHE A 4 -15.25 4.33 33.98
CA PHE A 4 -15.06 5.62 33.31
C PHE A 4 -14.48 5.38 31.90
N GLY A 5 -15.28 4.87 30.98
CA GLY A 5 -14.94 4.75 29.58
C GLY A 5 -15.10 6.11 28.91
N VAL A 6 -14.16 7.01 29.14
CA VAL A 6 -14.16 8.31 28.46
C VAL A 6 -13.54 8.10 27.08
N ALA A 7 -14.36 8.13 26.04
CA ALA A 7 -13.89 7.97 24.67
C ALA A 7 -13.21 9.26 24.19
N ALA A 8 -11.92 9.15 23.87
CA ALA A 8 -11.19 10.17 23.13
C ALA A 8 -11.54 10.09 21.64
N LYS A 9 -11.74 11.23 20.98
CA LYS A 9 -12.01 11.32 19.54
C LYS A 9 -11.21 12.44 18.91
N SER A 10 -10.63 12.17 17.75
CA SER A 10 -9.98 13.17 16.91
C SER A 10 -10.36 12.98 15.46
N SER A 11 -10.13 14.03 14.67
CA SER A 11 -10.10 13.96 13.22
C SER A 11 -8.79 14.60 12.80
N TYR A 12 -8.14 13.99 11.82
CA TYR A 12 -6.92 14.47 11.24
C TYR A 12 -6.98 14.28 9.73
N GLU A 13 -6.19 15.10 9.04
CA GLU A 13 -6.04 15.06 7.60
C GLU A 13 -4.59 14.73 7.27
N GLY A 14 -4.38 14.17 6.10
CA GLY A 14 -3.05 13.83 5.62
C GLY A 14 -3.04 13.75 4.11
N TRP A 15 -1.84 13.60 3.56
CA TRP A 15 -1.64 13.37 2.14
C TRP A 15 -0.46 12.44 1.95
N ASN A 16 -0.53 11.66 0.87
CA ASN A 16 0.53 10.76 0.47
C ASN A 16 1.00 11.11 -0.94
N MET A 17 2.29 11.01 -1.18
CA MET A 17 2.91 11.05 -2.50
C MET A 17 3.64 9.75 -2.73
N ASP A 18 3.33 9.09 -3.83
CA ASP A 18 3.94 7.83 -4.24
C ASP A 18 4.71 8.05 -5.55
N PHE A 19 5.96 7.58 -5.56
CA PHE A 19 6.78 7.45 -6.76
C PHE A 19 7.18 5.98 -6.95
N ASN A 20 6.69 5.38 -8.04
CA ASN A 20 6.95 3.99 -8.37
C ASN A 20 7.61 3.86 -9.74
N VAL A 21 8.64 3.02 -9.82
CA VAL A 21 9.27 2.57 -11.06
C VAL A 21 9.23 1.05 -11.09
N ASP A 22 8.50 0.50 -12.06
CA ASP A 22 8.41 -0.93 -12.32
C ASP A 22 9.04 -1.28 -13.68
N GLY A 23 9.72 -2.43 -13.71
CA GLY A 23 10.34 -3.02 -14.88
C GLY A 23 9.96 -4.48 -15.02
N ALA A 24 9.80 -4.92 -16.27
CA ALA A 24 9.55 -6.32 -16.60
C ALA A 24 10.41 -6.74 -17.79
N TYR A 25 10.98 -7.94 -17.72
CA TYR A 25 11.75 -8.53 -18.81
C TYR A 25 11.20 -9.91 -19.16
N ASN A 26 10.88 -10.13 -20.43
CA ASN A 26 10.42 -11.42 -20.94
C ASN A 26 11.59 -12.37 -21.04
N LEU A 27 11.60 -13.41 -20.21
CA LEU A 27 12.64 -14.44 -20.20
C LEU A 27 12.50 -15.36 -21.43
N PHE A 28 11.28 -15.83 -21.69
CA PHE A 28 10.96 -16.63 -22.86
C PHE A 28 9.46 -16.57 -23.18
N THR A 29 9.13 -16.93 -24.42
CA THR A 29 7.74 -17.10 -24.88
C THR A 29 7.57 -18.52 -25.37
N THR A 30 6.53 -19.19 -24.90
CA THR A 30 6.18 -20.54 -25.35
C THR A 30 5.50 -20.52 -26.72
N ASN A 31 5.42 -21.68 -27.38
CA ASN A 31 4.73 -21.80 -28.67
C ASN A 31 3.23 -21.44 -28.61
N ASN A 32 2.60 -21.53 -27.44
CA ASN A 32 1.19 -21.16 -27.24
C ASN A 32 1.01 -19.69 -26.80
N GLY A 33 2.07 -18.88 -26.86
CA GLY A 33 2.03 -17.44 -26.60
C GLY A 33 2.06 -17.02 -25.13
N LEU A 34 2.41 -17.94 -24.21
CA LEU A 34 2.66 -17.58 -22.80
C LEU A 34 4.03 -16.93 -22.68
N LYS A 35 4.08 -15.74 -22.10
CA LYS A 35 5.31 -15.03 -21.77
C LYS A 35 5.63 -15.22 -20.31
N PHE A 36 6.81 -15.75 -20.03
CA PHE A 36 7.36 -15.81 -18.68
C PHE A 36 8.25 -14.59 -18.49
N LYS A 37 7.98 -13.82 -17.45
CA LYS A 37 8.68 -12.56 -17.17
C LYS A 37 9.30 -12.57 -15.78
N VAL A 38 10.45 -11.91 -15.66
CA VAL A 38 10.95 -11.43 -14.37
C VAL A 38 10.47 -9.98 -14.20
N ILE A 39 10.07 -9.64 -12.99
CA ILE A 39 9.63 -8.29 -12.63
C ILE A 39 10.53 -7.74 -11.53
N SER A 40 10.77 -6.45 -11.56
CA SER A 40 11.50 -5.72 -10.53
C SER A 40 10.93 -4.32 -10.41
N GLY A 41 10.90 -3.77 -9.21
CA GLY A 41 10.43 -2.40 -9.01
C GLY A 41 11.03 -1.75 -7.79
N ALA A 42 10.91 -0.43 -7.73
CA ALA A 42 11.23 0.37 -6.56
C ALA A 42 10.12 1.39 -6.35
N GLU A 43 9.79 1.61 -5.08
CA GLU A 43 8.72 2.52 -4.66
C GLU A 43 9.27 3.41 -3.54
N VAL A 44 8.96 4.70 -3.63
CA VAL A 44 9.18 5.67 -2.56
C VAL A 44 7.85 6.28 -2.21
N LEU A 45 7.39 6.03 -0.99
CA LEU A 45 6.16 6.60 -0.45
C LEU A 45 6.51 7.64 0.59
N TYR A 46 6.06 8.87 0.38
CA TYR A 46 6.06 9.92 1.39
C TYR A 46 4.64 10.11 1.91
N SER A 47 4.46 10.00 3.21
CA SER A 47 3.19 10.18 3.91
C SER A 47 3.31 11.31 4.92
N TYR A 48 2.36 12.22 4.93
CA TYR A 48 2.29 13.28 5.94
C TYR A 48 0.91 13.30 6.57
N THR A 49 0.89 13.33 7.90
CA THR A 49 -0.33 13.42 8.70
C THR A 49 -0.25 14.66 9.58
N ASN A 50 -1.29 15.49 9.55
CA ASN A 50 -1.40 16.65 10.43
C ASN A 50 -1.45 16.22 11.91
N GLY A 51 -0.88 17.06 12.77
CA GLY A 51 -1.08 16.91 14.21
C GLY A 51 -2.55 17.11 14.57
N PHE A 52 -2.99 16.48 15.66
CA PHE A 52 -4.37 16.55 16.12
C PHE A 52 -4.45 16.55 17.63
N THR A 53 -5.54 17.10 18.15
CA THR A 53 -5.88 17.04 19.57
C THR A 53 -7.14 16.20 19.76
N GLU A 54 -7.08 15.25 20.68
CA GLU A 54 -8.23 14.45 21.07
C GLU A 54 -9.23 15.25 21.91
N ASN A 55 -10.50 15.03 21.66
CA ASN A 55 -11.60 15.63 22.40
C ASN A 55 -12.37 14.54 23.17
N GLY A 56 -13.00 14.92 24.27
CA GLY A 56 -13.88 14.06 25.05
C GLY A 56 -13.24 13.45 26.31
N ALA A 57 -11.92 13.24 26.34
CA ALA A 57 -11.20 12.59 27.45
C ALA A 57 -10.70 13.55 28.56
N GLY A 58 -11.05 14.84 28.49
CA GLY A 58 -10.64 15.83 29.49
C GLY A 58 -9.12 15.96 29.59
N GLY A 59 -8.57 15.92 30.80
CA GLY A 59 -7.12 16.01 31.02
C GLY A 59 -6.31 14.83 30.48
N LEU A 60 -6.96 13.72 30.10
CA LEU A 60 -6.35 12.55 29.49
C LEU A 60 -6.33 12.61 27.95
N SER A 61 -6.96 13.62 27.34
CA SER A 61 -6.86 13.85 25.90
C SER A 61 -5.41 14.05 25.47
N LEU A 62 -5.00 13.45 24.36
CA LEU A 62 -3.68 13.65 23.77
C LEU A 62 -3.67 14.80 22.76
N ASP A 63 -2.57 15.54 22.74
CA ASP A 63 -2.17 16.48 21.69
C ASP A 63 -0.98 15.86 20.96
N VAL A 64 -1.22 15.40 19.73
CA VAL A 64 -0.30 14.62 18.89
C VAL A 64 0.27 15.54 17.82
N LYS A 65 1.60 15.55 17.67
CA LYS A 65 2.27 16.34 16.63
C LYS A 65 2.03 15.75 15.24
N SER A 66 2.25 16.57 14.22
CA SER A 66 2.30 16.11 12.84
C SER A 66 3.40 15.07 12.66
N MET A 67 3.16 14.13 11.76
CA MET A 67 4.09 13.04 11.44
C MET A 67 4.39 13.06 9.95
N ASN A 68 5.63 12.76 9.62
CA ASN A 68 6.06 12.51 8.25
C ASN A 68 6.83 11.20 8.20
N GLU A 69 6.44 10.36 7.25
CA GLU A 69 7.03 9.05 7.06
C GLU A 69 7.47 8.98 5.60
N THR A 70 8.71 8.53 5.37
CA THR A 70 9.18 8.20 4.03
C THR A 70 9.59 6.76 4.07
N SER A 71 9.04 5.94 3.19
CA SER A 71 9.44 4.56 3.02
C SER A 71 9.97 4.30 1.61
N THR A 72 10.96 3.44 1.53
CA THR A 72 11.52 2.96 0.26
C THR A 72 11.39 1.45 0.21
N ASN A 73 10.68 0.96 -0.79
CA ASN A 73 10.50 -0.46 -1.02
C ASN A 73 11.20 -0.91 -2.31
N ALA A 74 11.73 -2.12 -2.31
CA ALA A 74 12.18 -2.80 -3.51
C ALA A 74 11.34 -4.06 -3.73
N LYS A 75 11.02 -4.37 -4.98
CA LYS A 75 10.20 -5.51 -5.40
C LYS A 75 10.97 -6.34 -6.41
N VAL A 76 10.91 -7.66 -6.29
CA VAL A 76 11.40 -8.59 -7.32
C VAL A 76 10.47 -9.79 -7.38
N GLY A 77 10.23 -10.31 -8.59
CA GLY A 77 9.32 -11.42 -8.75
C GLY A 77 9.31 -12.01 -10.14
N PHE A 78 8.34 -12.87 -10.37
CA PHE A 78 8.11 -13.53 -11.64
C PHE A 78 6.64 -13.42 -12.01
N GLY A 79 6.37 -13.46 -13.31
CA GLY A 79 5.01 -13.47 -13.81
C GLY A 79 4.84 -14.31 -15.07
N VAL A 80 3.60 -14.63 -15.34
CA VAL A 80 3.17 -15.28 -16.57
C VAL A 80 2.08 -14.42 -17.18
N GLU A 81 2.19 -14.15 -18.47
CA GLU A 81 1.21 -13.36 -19.22
C GLU A 81 0.79 -14.11 -20.49
N LYS A 82 -0.50 -14.05 -20.81
CA LYS A 82 -1.04 -14.41 -22.12
C LYS A 82 -1.84 -13.24 -22.67
N VAL A 83 -1.43 -12.71 -23.82
CA VAL A 83 -2.19 -11.70 -24.55
C VAL A 83 -2.64 -12.29 -25.87
N THR A 84 -3.93 -12.16 -26.13
CA THR A 84 -4.58 -12.53 -27.39
C THR A 84 -5.27 -11.30 -27.99
N LYS A 85 -5.90 -11.45 -29.14
CA LYS A 85 -6.72 -10.38 -29.73
C LYS A 85 -7.90 -10.00 -28.83
N ASP A 86 -8.48 -10.97 -28.12
CA ASP A 86 -9.76 -10.79 -27.43
C ASP A 86 -9.59 -10.55 -25.94
N TYR A 87 -8.52 -11.06 -25.34
CA TYR A 87 -8.25 -10.92 -23.91
C TYR A 87 -6.76 -10.92 -23.57
N GLY A 88 -6.45 -10.36 -22.41
CA GLY A 88 -5.17 -10.49 -21.72
C GLY A 88 -5.39 -11.09 -20.33
N ILE A 89 -4.49 -11.96 -19.90
CA ILE A 89 -4.42 -12.42 -18.51
C ILE A 89 -2.97 -12.41 -18.05
N SER A 90 -2.73 -11.89 -16.86
CA SER A 90 -1.44 -11.93 -16.20
C SER A 90 -1.57 -12.39 -14.77
N THR A 91 -0.56 -13.12 -14.31
CA THR A 91 -0.36 -13.38 -12.89
C THR A 91 1.09 -13.11 -12.53
N ASN A 92 1.30 -12.43 -11.41
CA ASN A 92 2.62 -12.16 -10.87
C ASN A 92 2.70 -12.67 -9.44
N VAL A 93 3.87 -13.14 -9.05
CA VAL A 93 4.24 -13.39 -7.65
C VAL A 93 5.54 -12.66 -7.38
N TYR A 94 5.61 -11.95 -6.27
CA TYR A 94 6.76 -11.13 -5.94
C TYR A 94 7.06 -11.13 -4.45
N TYR A 95 8.29 -10.77 -4.16
CA TYR A 95 8.77 -10.43 -2.84
C TYR A 95 9.05 -8.93 -2.83
N LYS A 96 8.51 -8.24 -1.82
CA LYS A 96 8.68 -6.81 -1.57
C LYS A 96 9.42 -6.66 -0.24
N ARG A 97 10.45 -5.82 -0.24
CA ARG A 97 11.25 -5.51 0.95
C ARG A 97 11.26 -4.02 1.21
N LEU A 98 10.98 -3.65 2.45
CA LEU A 98 11.26 -2.32 2.98
C LEU A 98 12.78 -2.15 3.11
N ILE A 99 13.36 -1.29 2.29
CA ILE A 99 14.80 -1.01 2.27
C ILE A 99 15.16 0.00 3.34
N SER A 100 14.34 1.02 3.50
CA SER A 100 14.54 2.06 4.49
C SER A 100 13.24 2.78 4.79
N GLY A 101 13.21 3.38 5.97
CA GLY A 101 12.21 4.36 6.32
C GLY A 101 10.87 3.72 6.66
N TYR A 102 10.63 3.54 7.95
CA TYR A 102 9.30 3.45 8.54
C TYR A 102 9.47 3.53 10.06
N ASP A 103 9.75 4.74 10.55
CA ASP A 103 9.73 5.00 11.99
C ASP A 103 8.40 5.68 12.30
N SER A 104 7.45 4.89 12.82
CA SER A 104 6.10 5.35 13.15
C SER A 104 6.02 5.95 14.56
N ASP A 105 7.17 6.37 15.09
CA ASP A 105 7.26 7.11 16.34
C ASP A 105 6.38 8.37 16.31
N MET A 106 5.41 8.41 17.22
CA MET A 106 4.52 9.56 17.39
C MET A 106 4.97 10.38 18.58
N GLU A 107 5.05 11.70 18.42
CA GLU A 107 5.23 12.61 19.56
C GLU A 107 3.87 13.10 20.06
N ALA A 108 3.56 12.79 21.32
CA ALA A 108 2.31 13.17 21.95
C ALA A 108 2.55 13.79 23.33
N ARG A 109 1.59 14.57 23.80
CA ARG A 109 1.50 14.99 25.20
C ARG A 109 0.05 14.89 25.67
N PHE A 110 -0.17 14.80 26.97
CA PHE A 110 -1.50 15.08 27.51
C PHE A 110 -1.82 16.58 27.33
N THR A 111 -3.07 16.92 27.02
CA THR A 111 -3.51 18.29 26.75
C THR A 111 -3.28 19.22 27.94
N GLY A 112 -3.31 18.69 29.18
CA GLY A 112 -2.95 19.41 30.40
C GLY A 112 -1.46 19.36 30.79
N GLY A 113 -0.63 18.64 30.02
CA GLY A 113 0.79 18.46 30.27
C GLY A 113 1.67 19.42 29.46
N THR A 114 2.89 19.65 29.94
CA THR A 114 3.88 20.51 29.27
C THR A 114 4.94 19.74 28.49
N THR A 115 5.08 18.43 28.73
CA THR A 115 6.15 17.59 28.18
C THR A 115 5.61 16.63 27.14
N TYR A 116 6.25 16.60 25.97
CA TYR A 116 6.02 15.58 24.95
C TYR A 116 6.79 14.31 25.27
N PHE A 117 6.18 13.17 24.96
CA PHE A 117 6.80 11.86 24.99
C PHE A 117 6.67 11.20 23.61
N LYS A 118 7.62 10.32 23.29
CA LYS A 118 7.57 9.50 22.10
C LYS A 118 6.82 8.21 22.38
N VAL A 119 5.87 7.89 21.52
CA VAL A 119 5.14 6.62 21.52
C VAL A 119 5.60 5.88 20.29
N LYS A 120 6.22 4.72 20.50
CA LYS A 120 6.57 3.84 19.40
C LYS A 120 5.28 3.35 18.75
N GLY A 121 5.16 3.61 17.44
CA GLY A 121 4.04 3.14 16.65
C GLY A 121 4.19 1.67 16.25
N TYR A 122 3.50 1.30 15.18
CA TYR A 122 3.56 -0.05 14.62
C TYR A 122 4.92 -0.30 13.94
N ASP A 123 5.59 -1.39 14.32
CA ASP A 123 6.77 -1.89 13.63
C ASP A 123 6.33 -2.52 12.30
N PHE A 124 6.66 -1.87 11.18
CA PHE A 124 6.36 -2.45 9.87
C PHE A 124 7.26 -3.64 9.58
N GLU A 125 6.64 -4.74 9.18
CA GLU A 125 7.37 -5.92 8.73
C GLU A 125 8.19 -5.59 7.47
N GLU A 126 9.50 -5.80 7.55
CA GLU A 126 10.42 -5.45 6.46
C GLU A 126 10.19 -6.29 5.19
N ASN A 127 9.51 -7.43 5.34
CA ASN A 127 9.42 -8.48 4.32
C ASN A 127 7.97 -8.80 4.01
N MET A 128 7.59 -8.67 2.75
CA MET A 128 6.26 -8.95 2.27
C MET A 128 6.30 -9.86 1.04
N GLY A 129 5.41 -10.86 1.01
CA GLY A 129 5.09 -11.60 -0.20
C GLY A 129 3.85 -11.01 -0.85
N GLY A 130 3.80 -11.01 -2.17
CA GLY A 130 2.64 -10.54 -2.90
C GLY A 130 2.33 -11.37 -4.13
N ALA A 131 1.05 -11.34 -4.51
CA ALA A 131 0.54 -11.95 -5.72
C ALA A 131 -0.46 -11.01 -6.39
N GLU A 132 -0.45 -11.01 -7.71
CA GLU A 132 -1.32 -10.19 -8.54
C GLU A 132 -1.95 -11.07 -9.62
N VAL A 133 -3.23 -10.85 -9.90
CA VAL A 133 -3.94 -11.44 -11.03
C VAL A 133 -4.71 -10.35 -11.74
N SER A 134 -4.42 -10.18 -13.02
CA SER A 134 -5.07 -9.20 -13.88
C SER A 134 -5.72 -9.89 -15.08
N TYR A 135 -6.90 -9.42 -15.44
CA TYR A 135 -7.66 -9.89 -16.59
C TYR A 135 -8.20 -8.69 -17.36
N GLU A 136 -7.99 -8.68 -18.68
CA GLU A 136 -8.53 -7.67 -19.59
C GLU A 136 -9.31 -8.37 -20.71
N TYR A 137 -10.46 -7.82 -21.10
CA TYR A 137 -11.28 -8.33 -22.19
C TYR A 137 -11.69 -7.21 -23.15
N ASN A 138 -11.39 -7.39 -24.44
CA ASN A 138 -11.71 -6.45 -25.50
C ASN A 138 -13.17 -6.66 -25.94
N VAL A 139 -14.08 -5.87 -25.36
CA VAL A 139 -15.49 -5.86 -25.73
C VAL A 139 -15.68 -5.39 -27.18
N THR A 140 -14.89 -4.39 -27.59
CA THR A 140 -14.82 -3.89 -28.96
C THR A 140 -13.35 -3.58 -29.31
N PRO A 141 -13.01 -3.27 -30.57
CA PRO A 141 -11.66 -2.81 -30.93
C PRO A 141 -11.21 -1.51 -30.22
N ARG A 142 -12.13 -0.79 -29.55
CA ARG A 142 -11.86 0.46 -28.83
C ARG A 142 -12.15 0.40 -27.33
N SER A 143 -12.80 -0.65 -26.85
CA SER A 143 -13.28 -0.74 -25.45
C SER A 143 -12.78 -2.02 -24.80
N THR A 144 -12.12 -1.87 -23.66
CA THR A 144 -11.60 -2.98 -22.86
C THR A 144 -12.16 -2.90 -21.45
N VAL A 145 -12.72 -3.99 -20.93
CA VAL A 145 -13.00 -4.12 -19.50
C VAL A 145 -11.81 -4.76 -18.83
N TYR A 146 -11.45 -4.32 -17.63
CA TYR A 146 -10.35 -4.90 -16.88
C TYR A 146 -10.72 -5.13 -15.43
N PHE A 147 -10.05 -6.12 -14.85
CA PHE A 147 -10.12 -6.48 -13.45
C PHE A 147 -8.71 -6.84 -12.97
N ASP A 148 -8.36 -6.34 -11.79
CA ASP A 148 -7.07 -6.58 -11.16
C ASP A 148 -7.27 -6.87 -9.67
N VAL A 149 -6.56 -7.87 -9.15
CA VAL A 149 -6.54 -8.21 -7.72
C VAL A 149 -5.11 -8.32 -7.28
N VAL A 150 -4.77 -7.58 -6.23
CA VAL A 150 -3.48 -7.63 -5.56
C VAL A 150 -3.69 -8.11 -4.14
N GLY A 151 -2.95 -9.13 -3.76
CA GLY A 151 -2.79 -9.55 -2.37
C GLY A 151 -1.35 -9.34 -1.94
N GLU A 152 -1.14 -8.67 -0.82
CA GLU A 152 0.17 -8.51 -0.18
C GLU A 152 0.07 -8.92 1.28
N GLY A 153 1.11 -9.57 1.80
CA GLY A 153 1.13 -9.99 3.20
C GLY A 153 2.52 -10.18 3.77
N SER A 154 2.61 -9.95 5.07
CA SER A 154 3.73 -10.30 5.94
C SER A 154 3.23 -11.24 7.03
N ARG A 155 4.02 -11.42 8.10
CA ARG A 155 3.62 -12.19 9.28
C ARG A 155 2.42 -11.55 10.00
N ASP A 156 2.39 -10.23 10.07
CA ASP A 156 1.49 -9.48 10.94
C ASP A 156 0.39 -8.71 10.17
N VAL A 157 0.54 -8.53 8.86
CA VAL A 157 -0.41 -7.80 8.01
C VAL A 157 -0.75 -8.62 6.77
N MET A 158 -2.03 -8.60 6.41
CA MET A 158 -2.49 -9.08 5.10
C MET A 158 -3.45 -8.04 4.51
N SER A 159 -3.22 -7.69 3.26
CA SER A 159 -4.05 -6.77 2.49
C SER A 159 -4.48 -7.44 1.18
N VAL A 160 -5.74 -7.23 0.81
CA VAL A 160 -6.28 -7.64 -0.49
C VAL A 160 -7.05 -6.45 -1.06
N ALA A 161 -6.65 -6.02 -2.24
CA ALA A 161 -7.28 -4.96 -2.99
C ALA A 161 -7.71 -5.46 -4.37
N GLY A 162 -8.84 -4.94 -4.85
CA GLY A 162 -9.35 -5.26 -6.18
C GLY A 162 -9.78 -4.00 -6.92
N THR A 163 -9.45 -3.92 -8.20
CA THR A 163 -9.84 -2.82 -9.08
C THR A 163 -10.55 -3.36 -10.30
N ALA A 164 -11.63 -2.71 -10.72
CA ALA A 164 -12.32 -3.01 -11.97
C ALA A 164 -12.58 -1.71 -12.72
N GLY A 165 -12.55 -1.76 -14.06
CA GLY A 165 -12.82 -0.58 -14.86
C GLY A 165 -12.98 -0.82 -16.35
N VAL A 166 -13.10 0.28 -17.08
CA VAL A 166 -13.25 0.30 -18.54
C VAL A 166 -12.23 1.27 -19.14
N ARG A 167 -11.51 0.82 -20.17
CA ARG A 167 -10.55 1.62 -20.95
C ARG A 167 -11.14 1.87 -22.34
N TYR A 168 -11.12 3.13 -22.79
CA TYR A 168 -11.55 3.52 -24.14
C TYR A 168 -10.38 4.13 -24.92
N LYS A 169 -10.16 3.64 -26.15
CA LYS A 169 -9.15 4.17 -27.06
C LYS A 169 -9.76 5.21 -28.00
N PHE A 170 -9.38 6.47 -27.79
CA PHE A 170 -9.72 7.61 -28.65
C PHE A 170 -8.91 7.62 -29.95
#